data_AF-A0A1W2A5H1-F1
#
_entry.id   AF-A0A1W2A5H1-F1
#
_cell.length_a   1.000
_cell.length_b   1.000
_cell.length_c   1.000
_cell.angle_alpha   90.00
_cell.angle_beta   90.00
_cell.angle_gamma   90.00
#
_symmetry.space_group_name_H-M   'P 1'
#
loop_
_entity.id
_entity.type
_entity.pdbx_description
1 polymer ?
#
loop_
_entity_poly.entity_id
_entity_poly.type
_entity_poly.pdbx_seq_one_letter_code
_entity_poly.pdbx_strand_id
1 'polypeptide(L)'
;MMTPQEVSQHAFSKAMMGGYNMAMVDEFLDTLTEDYTTLFKENAVLKSKMKVLVEKIEEYRSTEDAMRSALLAAQKMANTMVEEAKAKREELLESAESVARDKINSLQQEIADEQARLASAKRETAEVSEKIRGLYAQGVAFLENLDSVSAQAPASEDGVLGAVREIESSLNRISAIEDDGGDEEEPAGDSGGEEAEGGLYSDIVKARLRQQEEPDSEITMSVTRRIDFKNLQFGKNYENK
;
A
#
# COMPACT_ATOMS: atom_id res chain seq x y z
N MET A 1 76.31 4.40 49.03
CA MET A 1 76.50 5.66 49.78
C MET A 1 76.19 5.37 51.22
N MET A 2 76.91 5.98 52.16
CA MET A 2 76.58 5.84 53.57
C MET A 2 75.22 6.48 53.85
N THR A 3 74.45 5.96 54.79
CA THR A 3 73.22 6.62 55.28
C THR A 3 73.58 7.71 56.31
N PRO A 4 72.71 8.70 56.57
CA PRO A 4 72.98 9.67 57.64
C PRO A 4 73.27 9.03 59.00
N GLN A 5 72.63 7.88 59.28
CA GLN A 5 72.88 7.10 60.48
C GLN A 5 74.29 6.47 60.49
N GLU A 6 74.75 5.97 59.34
CA GLU A 6 76.10 5.42 59.20
C GLU A 6 77.18 6.50 59.34
N VAL A 7 76.92 7.73 58.87
CA VAL A 7 77.84 8.87 59.05
C VAL A 7 77.93 9.29 60.52
N SER A 8 76.79 9.37 61.22
CA SER A 8 76.72 9.73 62.64
C SER A 8 77.42 8.72 63.56
N GLN A 9 77.38 7.43 63.21
CA GLN A 9 77.96 6.35 64.02
C GLN A 9 79.42 6.04 63.65
N HIS A 10 79.98 6.76 62.68
CA HIS A 10 81.31 6.46 62.16
C HIS A 10 82.41 6.95 63.12
N ALA A 11 83.14 6.03 63.74
CA ALA A 11 84.28 6.36 64.61
C ALA A 11 85.60 6.28 63.86
N PHE A 12 86.43 7.32 63.96
CA PHE A 12 87.78 7.34 63.39
C PHE A 12 88.82 6.80 64.39
N SER A 13 89.81 6.06 63.89
CA SER A 13 90.95 5.59 64.70
C SER A 13 91.86 6.75 65.12
N LYS A 14 92.31 6.77 66.38
CA LYS A 14 93.20 7.81 66.92
C LYS A 14 94.59 7.75 66.28
N ALA A 15 95.05 8.86 65.69
CA ALA A 15 96.38 8.95 65.08
C ALA A 15 97.49 9.08 66.15
N MET A 16 98.63 8.42 65.92
CA MET A 16 99.77 8.43 66.87
C MET A 16 100.57 9.74 66.89
N MET A 17 100.57 10.54 65.81
CA MET A 17 101.25 11.85 65.76
C MET A 17 100.61 12.74 64.68
N GLY A 18 100.25 13.99 65.02
CA GLY A 18 99.80 15.00 64.04
C GLY A 18 98.38 14.85 63.47
N GLY A 19 97.45 14.19 64.18
CA GLY A 19 96.06 14.00 63.71
C GLY A 19 95.14 15.23 63.85
N TYR A 20 93.98 15.17 63.19
CA TYR A 20 92.90 16.16 63.34
C TYR A 20 92.34 16.17 64.77
N ASN A 21 91.87 17.33 65.23
CA ASN A 21 91.22 17.47 66.53
C ASN A 21 89.86 16.77 66.50
N MET A 22 89.68 15.73 67.33
CA MET A 22 88.46 14.93 67.35
C MET A 22 87.21 15.76 67.66
N ALA A 23 87.30 16.76 68.53
CA ALA A 23 86.15 17.62 68.85
C ALA A 23 85.67 18.45 67.64
N MET A 24 86.60 18.92 66.79
CA MET A 24 86.25 19.65 65.57
C MET A 24 85.73 18.72 64.47
N VAL A 25 86.21 17.48 64.43
CA VAL A 25 85.70 16.46 63.50
C VAL A 25 84.27 16.07 63.88
N ASP A 26 83.98 15.91 65.18
CA ASP A 26 82.64 15.59 65.68
C ASP A 26 81.63 16.70 65.35
N GLU A 27 81.97 17.98 65.60
CA GLU A 27 81.11 19.13 65.24
C GLU A 27 80.83 19.21 63.72
N PHE A 28 81.83 18.89 62.89
CA PHE A 28 81.66 18.80 61.45
C PHE A 28 80.76 17.62 61.04
N LEU A 29 80.93 16.45 61.66
CA LEU A 29 80.08 15.28 61.41
C LEU A 29 78.63 15.51 61.84
N ASP A 30 78.38 16.24 62.93
CA ASP A 30 77.04 16.60 63.38
C ASP A 30 76.33 17.47 62.33
N THR A 31 77.01 18.54 61.87
CA THR A 31 76.49 19.44 60.81
C THR A 31 76.27 18.67 59.50
N LEU A 32 77.24 17.84 59.11
CA LEU A 32 77.15 17.00 57.91
C LEU A 32 76.00 16.01 58.01
N THR A 33 75.78 15.41 59.18
CA THR A 33 74.68 14.47 59.43
C THR A 33 73.33 15.17 59.31
N GLU A 34 73.20 16.40 59.81
CA GLU A 34 71.97 17.20 59.70
C GLU A 34 71.66 17.54 58.23
N ASP A 35 72.62 18.11 57.51
CA ASP A 35 72.47 18.46 56.09
C ASP A 35 72.17 17.23 55.24
N TYR A 36 72.89 16.13 55.49
CA TYR A 36 72.71 14.89 54.74
C TYR A 36 71.36 14.22 55.06
N THR A 37 70.88 14.32 56.30
CA THR A 37 69.52 13.88 56.66
C THR A 37 68.45 14.70 55.93
N THR A 38 68.64 16.02 55.85
CA THR A 38 67.74 16.93 55.13
C THR A 38 67.68 16.58 53.64
N LEU A 39 68.84 16.46 52.99
CA LEU A 39 68.94 16.04 51.59
C LEU A 39 68.30 14.67 51.34
N PHE A 40 68.47 13.71 52.26
CA PHE A 40 67.88 12.38 52.13
C PHE A 40 66.34 12.43 52.20
N LYS A 41 65.79 13.21 53.14
CA LYS A 41 64.34 13.44 53.26
C LYS A 41 63.78 14.14 52.01
N GLU A 42 64.44 15.19 51.54
CA GLU A 42 64.03 15.90 50.32
C GLU A 42 64.09 14.98 49.10
N ASN A 43 65.13 14.15 48.96
CA ASN A 43 65.23 13.19 47.89
C ASN A 43 64.09 12.17 47.91
N ALA A 44 63.70 11.69 49.09
CA ALA A 44 62.56 10.78 49.25
C ALA A 44 61.24 11.47 48.84
N VAL A 45 61.02 12.72 49.26
CA VAL A 45 59.85 13.52 48.87
C VAL A 45 59.82 13.76 47.36
N LEU A 46 60.95 14.13 46.76
CA LEU A 46 61.07 14.37 45.32
C LEU A 46 60.80 13.09 44.51
N LYS A 47 61.33 11.95 44.94
CA LYS A 47 61.04 10.64 44.33
C LYS A 47 59.55 10.30 44.40
N SER A 48 58.91 10.56 45.54
CA SER A 48 57.46 10.37 45.69
C SER A 48 56.66 11.28 44.75
N LYS A 49 57.01 12.58 44.68
CA LYS A 49 56.38 13.52 43.74
C LYS A 49 56.58 13.09 42.28
N MET A 50 57.77 12.63 41.92
CA MET A 50 58.07 12.13 40.57
C MET A 50 57.18 10.93 40.23
N LYS A 51 57.04 9.99 41.16
CA LYS A 51 56.17 8.82 40.98
C LYS A 51 54.72 9.24 40.70
N VAL A 52 54.17 10.14 41.52
CA VAL A 52 52.80 10.65 41.33
C VAL A 52 52.64 11.38 39.98
N LEU A 53 53.62 12.18 39.57
CA LEU A 53 53.58 12.86 38.27
C LEU A 53 53.60 11.88 37.11
N VAL A 54 54.43 10.83 37.18
CA VAL A 54 54.49 9.78 36.16
C VAL A 54 53.15 9.03 36.08
N GLU A 55 52.58 8.63 37.22
CA GLU A 55 51.27 7.98 37.27
C GLU A 55 50.18 8.85 36.63
N LYS A 56 50.20 10.15 36.91
CA LYS A 56 49.23 11.10 36.35
C LYS A 56 49.41 11.34 34.84
N ILE A 57 50.65 11.33 34.34
CA ILE A 57 50.92 11.40 32.90
C ILE A 57 50.37 10.18 32.20
N GLU A 58 50.56 8.98 32.75
CA GLU A 58 50.04 7.74 32.17
C GLU A 58 48.50 7.71 32.21
N GLU A 59 47.87 8.20 33.27
CA GLU A 59 46.41 8.39 33.34
C GLU A 59 45.91 9.33 32.24
N TYR A 60 46.58 10.48 32.04
CA TYR A 60 46.21 11.41 30.97
C TYR A 60 46.39 10.82 29.58
N ARG A 61 47.48 10.08 29.34
CA ARG A 61 47.69 9.36 28.08
C ARG A 61 46.59 8.35 27.81
N SER A 62 46.25 7.53 28.80
CA SER A 62 45.18 6.56 28.67
C SER A 62 43.82 7.23 28.40
N THR A 63 43.56 8.38 29.03
CA THR A 63 42.33 9.14 28.82
C THR A 63 42.29 9.75 27.42
N GLU A 64 43.41 10.31 26.96
CA GLU A 64 43.54 10.87 25.60
C GLU A 64 43.32 9.78 24.54
N ASP A 65 43.90 8.60 24.71
CA ASP A 65 43.71 7.47 23.80
C ASP A 65 42.24 7.00 23.77
N ALA A 66 41.58 6.96 24.92
CA ALA A 66 40.15 6.65 25.00
C ALA A 66 39.29 7.71 24.29
N MET A 67 39.58 9.00 24.51
CA MET A 67 38.92 10.10 23.82
C MET A 67 39.13 10.05 22.31
N ARG A 68 40.36 9.80 21.86
CA ARG A 68 40.70 9.66 20.44
C ARG A 68 39.95 8.49 19.81
N SER A 69 39.90 7.35 20.51
CA SER A 69 39.14 6.18 20.06
C SER A 69 37.65 6.46 19.97
N ALA A 70 37.08 7.16 20.95
CA ALA A 70 35.68 7.57 20.95
C ALA A 70 35.37 8.53 19.79
N LEU A 71 36.26 9.50 19.50
CA LEU A 71 36.10 10.42 18.36
C LEU A 71 36.14 9.68 17.02
N LEU A 72 37.06 8.73 16.85
CA LEU A 72 37.13 7.90 15.64
C LEU A 72 35.88 7.03 15.48
N ALA A 73 35.39 6.44 16.57
CA ALA A 73 34.15 5.68 16.57
C ALA A 73 32.94 6.56 16.20
N ALA A 74 32.84 7.75 16.79
CA ALA A 74 31.79 8.72 16.46
C ALA A 74 31.86 9.16 15.00
N GLN A 75 33.05 9.43 14.46
CA GLN A 75 33.23 9.77 13.04
C GLN A 75 32.79 8.62 12.12
N LYS A 76 33.18 7.37 12.44
CA LYS A 76 32.76 6.20 11.69
C LYS A 76 31.24 6.02 11.73
N MET A 77 30.62 6.21 12.90
CA MET A 77 29.18 6.12 13.08
C MET A 77 28.46 7.22 12.28
N ALA A 78 28.95 8.46 12.32
CA ALA A 78 28.39 9.56 11.54
C ALA A 78 28.46 9.29 10.03
N ASN A 79 29.60 8.81 9.53
CA ASN A 79 29.75 8.44 8.13
C ASN A 79 28.80 7.30 7.74
N THR A 80 28.71 6.27 8.58
CA THR A 80 27.81 5.12 8.33
C THR A 80 26.35 5.59 8.28
N MET A 81 25.92 6.43 9.23
CA MET A 81 24.57 6.99 9.27
C MET A 81 24.25 7.83 8.02
N VAL A 82 25.22 8.61 7.52
CA VAL A 82 25.05 9.39 6.29
C VAL A 82 24.91 8.48 5.07
N GLU A 83 25.74 7.44 4.96
CA GLU A 83 25.67 6.50 3.84
C GLU A 83 24.37 5.67 3.88
N GLU A 84 23.93 5.20 5.05
CA GLU A 84 22.64 4.53 5.23
C GLU A 84 21.46 5.44 4.86
N ALA A 85 21.50 6.70 5.28
CA ALA A 85 20.45 7.67 4.93
C ALA A 85 20.41 7.99 3.43
N LYS A 86 21.57 8.02 2.75
CA LYS A 86 21.63 8.17 1.28
C LYS A 86 21.08 6.92 0.59
N ALA A 87 21.51 5.73 1.01
CA ALA A 87 21.03 4.48 0.43
C ALA A 87 19.50 4.34 0.60
N LYS A 88 18.97 4.66 1.78
CA LYS A 88 17.52 4.60 2.02
C LYS A 88 16.75 5.62 1.21
N ARG A 89 17.31 6.82 1.00
CA ARG A 89 16.71 7.83 0.14
C ARG A 89 16.64 7.35 -1.30
N GLU A 90 17.70 6.76 -1.82
CA GLU A 90 17.73 6.22 -3.18
C GLU A 90 16.70 5.12 -3.36
N GLU A 91 16.64 4.16 -2.43
CA GLU A 91 15.64 3.09 -2.43
C GLU A 91 14.20 3.65 -2.39
N LEU A 92 13.94 4.68 -1.58
CA LEU A 92 12.64 5.33 -1.51
C LEU A 92 12.28 6.06 -2.81
N LEU A 93 13.25 6.72 -3.46
CA LEU A 93 13.05 7.38 -4.74
C LEU A 93 12.75 6.36 -5.82
N GLU A 94 13.54 5.30 -5.94
CA GLU A 94 13.34 4.24 -6.92
C GLU A 94 11.98 3.55 -6.72
N SER A 95 11.61 3.26 -5.46
CA SER A 95 10.30 2.68 -5.14
C SER A 95 9.16 3.63 -5.50
N ALA A 96 9.27 4.93 -5.16
CA ALA A 96 8.27 5.93 -5.50
C ALA A 96 8.12 6.11 -7.02
N GLU A 97 9.23 6.11 -7.76
CA GLU A 97 9.23 6.17 -9.22
C GLU A 97 8.59 4.94 -9.85
N SER A 98 8.88 3.74 -9.32
CA SER A 98 8.24 2.50 -9.77
C SER A 98 6.73 2.54 -9.54
N VAL A 99 6.28 2.88 -8.33
CA VAL A 99 4.85 2.97 -8.00
C VAL A 99 4.15 4.02 -8.87
N ALA A 100 4.77 5.17 -9.10
CA ALA A 100 4.23 6.20 -9.98
C ALA A 100 4.10 5.70 -11.42
N ARG A 101 5.11 5.01 -11.94
CA ARG A 101 5.11 4.42 -13.28
C ARG A 101 4.02 3.36 -13.43
N ASP A 102 3.89 2.47 -12.46
CA ASP A 102 2.85 1.45 -12.44
C ASP A 102 1.45 2.08 -12.41
N LYS A 103 1.27 3.14 -11.62
CA LYS A 103 0.00 3.87 -11.55
C LYS A 103 -0.33 4.56 -12.86
N ILE A 104 0.65 5.18 -13.52
CA ILE A 104 0.46 5.80 -14.84
C ILE A 104 0.04 4.74 -15.86
N ASN A 105 0.72 3.58 -15.89
CA ASN A 105 0.38 2.50 -16.82
C ASN A 105 -1.04 1.97 -16.57
N SER A 106 -1.43 1.75 -15.31
CA SER A 106 -2.80 1.36 -14.94
C SER A 106 -3.83 2.36 -15.45
N LEU A 107 -3.60 3.66 -15.23
CA LEU A 107 -4.52 4.71 -15.67
C LEU A 107 -4.60 4.80 -17.20
N GLN A 108 -3.48 4.61 -17.91
CA GLN A 108 -3.47 4.58 -19.37
C GLN A 108 -4.28 3.40 -19.91
N GLN A 109 -4.17 2.24 -19.27
CA GLN A 109 -4.97 1.06 -19.63
C GLN A 109 -6.46 1.31 -19.36
N GLU A 110 -6.82 1.84 -18.20
CA GLU A 110 -8.21 2.20 -17.86
C GLU A 110 -8.80 3.20 -18.88
N ILE A 111 -8.02 4.21 -19.29
CA ILE A 111 -8.42 5.17 -20.33
C ILE A 111 -8.65 4.47 -21.67
N ALA A 112 -7.75 3.57 -22.07
CA ALA A 112 -7.88 2.84 -23.33
C ALA A 112 -9.12 1.94 -23.34
N ASP A 113 -9.39 1.24 -22.24
CA ASP A 113 -10.55 0.38 -22.07
C ASP A 113 -11.85 1.19 -22.13
N GLU A 114 -11.91 2.34 -21.45
CA GLU A 114 -13.08 3.21 -21.46
C GLU A 114 -13.29 3.86 -22.84
N GLN A 115 -12.21 4.23 -23.54
CA GLN A 115 -12.29 4.71 -24.92
C GLN A 115 -12.82 3.65 -25.87
N ALA A 116 -12.38 2.40 -25.74
CA ALA A 116 -12.87 1.27 -26.52
C ALA A 116 -14.37 1.03 -26.27
N ARG A 117 -14.79 1.09 -24.99
CA ARG A 117 -16.20 0.96 -24.59
C ARG A 117 -17.07 2.09 -25.14
N LEU A 118 -16.58 3.34 -25.09
CA LEU A 118 -17.28 4.47 -25.70
C LEU A 118 -17.39 4.32 -27.22
N ALA A 119 -16.35 3.81 -27.89
CA ALA A 119 -16.35 3.57 -29.32
C ALA A 119 -17.36 2.48 -29.71
N SER A 120 -17.45 1.38 -28.96
CA SER A 120 -18.44 0.32 -29.21
C SER A 120 -19.87 0.83 -29.00
N ALA A 121 -20.14 1.55 -27.91
CA ALA A 121 -21.45 2.14 -27.65
C ALA A 121 -21.88 3.15 -28.74
N LYS A 122 -20.94 3.98 -29.23
CA LYS A 122 -21.19 4.88 -30.37
C LYS A 122 -21.50 4.11 -31.66
N ARG A 123 -20.82 3.00 -31.90
CA ARG A 123 -21.08 2.15 -33.06
C ARG A 123 -22.45 1.49 -32.97
N GLU A 124 -22.80 0.92 -31.82
CA GLU A 124 -24.10 0.30 -31.57
C GLU A 124 -25.25 1.31 -31.74
N THR A 125 -25.10 2.52 -31.19
CA THR A 125 -26.10 3.58 -31.35
C THR A 125 -26.25 4.03 -32.81
N ALA A 126 -25.13 4.16 -33.55
CA ALA A 126 -25.17 4.44 -34.99
C ALA A 126 -25.90 3.33 -35.75
N GLU A 127 -25.59 2.06 -35.49
CA GLU A 127 -26.26 0.90 -36.10
C GLU A 127 -27.77 0.87 -35.80
N VAL A 128 -28.18 1.18 -34.57
CA VAL A 128 -29.61 1.29 -34.21
C VAL A 128 -30.28 2.44 -34.96
N SER A 129 -29.64 3.61 -35.02
CA SER A 129 -30.17 4.76 -35.75
C SER A 129 -30.36 4.48 -37.24
N GLU A 130 -29.44 3.75 -37.87
CA GLU A 130 -29.54 3.33 -39.27
C GLU A 130 -30.65 2.30 -39.47
N LYS A 131 -30.79 1.31 -38.57
CA LYS A 131 -31.92 0.37 -38.59
C LYS A 131 -33.27 1.09 -38.51
N ILE A 132 -33.39 2.08 -37.62
CA ILE A 132 -34.60 2.89 -37.48
C ILE A 132 -34.88 3.67 -38.77
N ARG A 133 -33.88 4.37 -39.33
CA ARG A 133 -34.02 5.06 -40.62
C ARG A 133 -34.46 4.11 -41.74
N GLY A 134 -33.88 2.91 -41.80
CA GLY A 134 -34.25 1.88 -42.77
C GLY A 134 -35.70 1.43 -42.63
N LEU A 135 -36.19 1.20 -41.41
CA LEU A 135 -37.59 0.86 -41.15
C LEU A 135 -38.55 1.99 -41.56
N TYR A 136 -38.21 3.24 -41.28
CA TYR A 136 -39.00 4.38 -41.74
C TYR A 136 -39.04 4.47 -43.27
N ALA A 137 -37.90 4.34 -43.94
CA ALA A 137 -37.84 4.35 -45.40
C ALA A 137 -38.65 3.20 -46.02
N GLN A 138 -38.59 2.01 -45.42
CA GLN A 138 -39.40 0.86 -45.84
C GLN A 138 -40.90 1.11 -45.63
N GLY A 139 -41.30 1.73 -44.51
CA GLY A 139 -42.68 2.10 -44.23
C GLY A 139 -43.22 3.14 -45.23
N VAL A 140 -42.42 4.14 -45.58
CA VAL A 140 -42.77 5.13 -46.62
C VAL A 140 -42.93 4.46 -47.98
N ALA A 141 -41.98 3.62 -48.40
CA ALA A 141 -42.06 2.88 -49.66
C ALA A 141 -43.28 1.94 -49.72
N PHE A 142 -43.67 1.34 -48.59
CA PHE A 142 -44.89 0.53 -48.51
C PHE A 142 -46.16 1.37 -48.73
N LEU A 143 -46.23 2.56 -48.14
CA LEU A 143 -47.35 3.50 -48.36
C LEU A 143 -47.43 3.95 -49.82
N GLU A 144 -46.29 4.27 -50.45
CA GLU A 144 -46.25 4.60 -51.89
C GLU A 144 -46.75 3.44 -52.77
N ASN A 145 -46.39 2.20 -52.42
CA ASN A 145 -46.92 1.00 -53.08
C ASN A 145 -48.42 0.84 -52.87
N LEU A 146 -48.95 1.10 -51.67
CA LEU A 146 -50.39 1.06 -51.41
C LEU A 146 -51.14 2.14 -52.20
N ASP A 147 -50.59 3.34 -52.35
CA ASP A 147 -51.18 4.38 -53.21
C ASP A 147 -51.24 3.92 -54.67
N SER A 148 -50.22 3.20 -55.14
CA SER A 148 -50.23 2.60 -56.49
C SER A 148 -51.27 1.49 -56.67
N VAL A 149 -51.65 0.79 -55.59
CA VAL A 149 -52.69 -0.26 -55.58
C VAL A 149 -54.09 0.34 -55.35
N SER A 150 -54.20 1.44 -54.62
CA SER A 150 -55.43 2.15 -54.30
C SER A 150 -55.91 3.06 -55.45
N ALA A 151 -54.99 3.48 -56.33
CA ALA A 151 -55.31 4.21 -57.55
C ALA A 151 -55.81 3.29 -58.69
N GLN A 152 -56.79 2.44 -58.41
CA GLN A 152 -57.67 1.89 -59.44
C GLN A 152 -59.08 1.79 -58.88
N ALA A 153 -59.78 2.92 -58.82
CA ALA A 153 -61.23 2.91 -58.78
C ALA A 153 -61.73 2.49 -60.18
N PRO A 154 -62.35 1.32 -60.37
CA PRO A 154 -63.10 1.08 -61.59
C PRO A 154 -64.34 1.97 -61.56
N ALA A 155 -64.28 3.07 -62.31
CA ALA A 155 -65.49 3.74 -62.77
C ALA A 155 -66.17 2.82 -63.79
N SER A 156 -67.16 2.03 -63.35
CA SER A 156 -68.22 1.53 -64.23
C SER A 156 -69.38 0.97 -63.41
N GLU A 157 -70.51 1.69 -63.40
CA GLU A 157 -71.80 1.25 -62.85
C GLU A 157 -72.39 0.04 -63.63
N ASP A 158 -71.81 -0.37 -64.76
CA ASP A 158 -72.29 -1.47 -65.60
C ASP A 158 -72.11 -2.88 -65.01
N GLY A 159 -71.19 -3.07 -64.05
CA GLY A 159 -70.95 -4.40 -63.45
C GLY A 159 -72.05 -4.85 -62.48
N VAL A 160 -72.72 -3.90 -61.83
CA VAL A 160 -73.74 -4.19 -60.81
C VAL A 160 -75.01 -4.74 -61.46
N LEU A 161 -75.38 -4.25 -62.64
CA LEU A 161 -76.53 -4.75 -63.41
C LEU A 161 -76.28 -6.17 -63.97
N GLY A 162 -75.03 -6.54 -64.24
CA GLY A 162 -74.65 -7.90 -64.63
C GLY A 162 -74.81 -8.90 -63.49
N ALA A 163 -74.34 -8.54 -62.29
CA ALA A 163 -74.43 -9.39 -61.09
C ALA A 163 -75.88 -9.65 -60.65
N VAL A 164 -76.77 -8.66 -60.76
CA VAL A 164 -78.20 -8.82 -60.45
C VAL A 164 -78.86 -9.85 -61.38
N ARG A 165 -78.49 -9.88 -62.66
CA ARG A 165 -79.02 -10.83 -63.66
C ARG A 165 -78.56 -12.28 -63.41
N GLU A 166 -77.35 -12.44 -62.89
CA GLU A 166 -76.74 -13.74 -62.60
C GLU A 166 -77.36 -14.38 -61.33
N ILE A 167 -77.73 -13.54 -60.36
CA ILE A 167 -78.49 -13.95 -59.17
C ILE A 167 -79.92 -14.38 -59.55
N GLU A 168 -80.59 -13.67 -60.46
CA GLU A 168 -81.92 -14.04 -60.98
C GLU A 168 -81.89 -15.39 -61.72
N SER A 169 -80.83 -15.63 -62.50
CA SER A 169 -80.55 -16.93 -63.16
C SER A 169 -80.33 -18.05 -62.14
N SER A 170 -79.65 -17.76 -61.04
CA SER A 170 -79.39 -18.73 -59.97
C SER A 170 -80.65 -19.04 -59.17
N LEU A 171 -81.54 -18.07 -58.96
CA LEU A 171 -82.82 -18.26 -58.27
C LEU A 171 -83.77 -19.20 -59.03
N ASN A 172 -83.84 -19.08 -60.36
CA ASN A 172 -84.63 -19.98 -61.22
C ASN A 172 -84.03 -21.40 -61.32
N ARG A 173 -82.76 -21.58 -60.93
CA ARG A 173 -82.10 -22.88 -60.90
C ARG A 173 -82.35 -23.62 -59.59
N ILE A 174 -82.51 -22.87 -58.50
CA ILE A 174 -82.77 -23.41 -57.15
C ILE A 174 -84.25 -23.79 -56.98
N SER A 175 -85.19 -23.11 -57.66
CA SER A 175 -86.62 -23.48 -57.62
C SER A 175 -86.99 -24.78 -58.37
N ALA A 176 -86.05 -25.37 -59.12
CA ALA A 176 -86.27 -26.59 -59.90
C ALA A 176 -85.65 -27.85 -59.26
N ILE A 177 -85.12 -27.75 -58.04
CA ILE A 177 -84.52 -28.87 -57.31
C ILE A 177 -85.09 -28.86 -55.88
N GLU A 178 -86.34 -29.30 -55.76
CA GLU A 178 -86.89 -29.86 -54.53
C GLU A 178 -87.40 -31.27 -54.87
N ASP A 179 -86.56 -32.28 -54.65
CA ASP A 179 -87.01 -33.52 -54.02
C ASP A 179 -85.81 -34.32 -53.48
N ASP A 180 -86.07 -35.01 -52.37
CA ASP A 180 -85.24 -36.07 -51.76
C ASP A 180 -84.14 -35.65 -50.75
N GLY A 181 -84.57 -35.44 -49.50
CA GLY A 181 -84.42 -36.46 -48.45
C GLY A 181 -83.03 -36.72 -47.83
N GLY A 182 -82.94 -36.59 -46.50
CA GLY A 182 -82.15 -37.52 -45.67
C GLY A 182 -81.02 -36.93 -44.80
N ASP A 183 -81.40 -36.55 -43.57
CA ASP A 183 -80.82 -36.88 -42.25
C ASP A 183 -79.30 -36.97 -41.97
N GLU A 184 -78.96 -36.35 -40.82
CA GLU A 184 -77.97 -36.73 -39.78
C GLU A 184 -76.47 -36.73 -40.18
N GLU A 185 -75.48 -36.34 -39.36
CA GLU A 185 -75.30 -36.35 -37.91
C GLU A 185 -74.05 -35.48 -37.57
N GLU A 186 -73.97 -34.91 -36.35
CA GLU A 186 -72.72 -34.41 -35.76
C GLU A 186 -71.72 -35.56 -35.50
N PRO A 187 -70.42 -35.27 -35.31
CA PRO A 187 -69.92 -35.58 -33.97
C PRO A 187 -68.93 -34.57 -33.38
N ALA A 188 -68.90 -34.67 -32.05
CA ALA A 188 -68.08 -33.97 -31.09
C ALA A 188 -66.59 -34.38 -31.08
N GLY A 189 -65.77 -33.45 -30.58
CA GLY A 189 -64.71 -33.66 -29.58
C GLY A 189 -63.56 -34.65 -29.84
N ASP A 190 -62.32 -34.15 -29.79
CA ASP A 190 -61.25 -34.88 -29.12
C ASP A 190 -60.25 -33.92 -28.44
N SER A 191 -59.85 -34.37 -27.27
CA SER A 191 -58.99 -33.81 -26.24
C SER A 191 -57.51 -34.16 -26.45
N GLY A 192 -56.61 -33.39 -25.83
CA GLY A 192 -55.31 -33.92 -25.39
C GLY A 192 -54.08 -33.20 -25.95
N GLY A 193 -53.39 -32.47 -25.08
CA GLY A 193 -52.07 -31.91 -25.34
C GLY A 193 -51.53 -31.21 -24.09
N GLU A 194 -50.85 -31.98 -23.25
CA GLU A 194 -50.36 -31.66 -21.91
C GLU A 194 -49.46 -30.41 -21.86
N GLU A 195 -49.73 -29.52 -20.90
CA GLU A 195 -48.82 -28.43 -20.52
C GLU A 195 -47.58 -29.02 -19.83
N ALA A 196 -46.44 -28.95 -20.50
CA ALA A 196 -45.15 -29.26 -19.89
C ALA A 196 -44.78 -28.19 -18.85
N GLU A 197 -44.77 -28.61 -17.60
CA GLU A 197 -44.26 -27.90 -16.44
C GLU A 197 -42.75 -27.63 -16.61
N GLY A 198 -42.38 -26.42 -17.05
CA GLY A 198 -40.97 -26.08 -17.28
C GLY A 198 -40.72 -24.73 -17.93
N GLY A 199 -41.44 -23.68 -17.53
CA GLY A 199 -41.22 -22.33 -18.04
C GLY A 199 -40.00 -21.64 -17.42
N LEU A 200 -39.31 -20.81 -18.22
CA LEU A 200 -38.16 -19.94 -17.89
C LEU A 200 -38.29 -19.18 -16.55
N TYR A 201 -39.52 -18.96 -16.08
CA TYR A 201 -39.82 -18.33 -14.79
C TYR A 201 -39.46 -19.22 -13.57
N SER A 202 -39.61 -20.54 -13.68
CA SER A 202 -39.23 -21.52 -12.65
C SER A 202 -37.71 -21.57 -12.43
N ASP A 203 -36.95 -21.45 -13.52
CA ASP A 203 -35.49 -21.49 -13.49
C ASP A 203 -34.87 -20.23 -12.86
N ILE A 204 -35.48 -19.06 -13.11
CA ILE A 204 -35.05 -17.78 -12.50
C ILE A 204 -35.32 -17.77 -10.99
N VAL A 205 -36.43 -18.38 -10.55
CA VAL A 205 -36.77 -18.47 -9.12
C VAL A 205 -35.82 -19.45 -8.40
N LYS A 206 -35.48 -20.60 -9.01
CA LYS A 206 -34.48 -21.53 -8.47
C LYS A 206 -33.07 -20.93 -8.42
N ALA A 207 -32.68 -20.09 -9.37
CA ALA A 207 -31.39 -19.39 -9.35
C ALA A 207 -31.31 -18.35 -8.23
N ARG A 208 -32.43 -17.68 -7.91
CA ARG A 208 -32.51 -16.70 -6.81
C ARG A 208 -32.50 -17.36 -5.43
N LEU A 209 -33.13 -18.52 -5.29
CA LEU A 209 -33.11 -19.31 -4.04
C LEU A 209 -31.73 -19.90 -3.72
N ARG A 210 -30.91 -20.22 -4.73
CA ARG A 210 -29.52 -20.67 -4.54
C ARG A 210 -28.55 -19.61 -4.01
N GLN A 211 -28.90 -18.32 -4.09
CA GLN A 211 -28.05 -17.24 -3.54
C GLN A 211 -28.30 -16.97 -2.04
N GLN A 212 -29.26 -17.65 -1.41
CA GLN A 212 -29.65 -17.40 -0.01
C GLN A 212 -29.15 -18.46 1.00
N GLU A 213 -28.39 -19.47 0.57
CA GLU A 213 -27.83 -20.50 1.47
C GLU A 213 -26.29 -20.59 1.32
N GLU A 214 -25.59 -19.66 1.97
CA GLU A 214 -24.19 -19.84 2.42
C GLU A 214 -24.14 -19.38 3.88
N PRO A 215 -23.63 -20.19 4.82
CA PRO A 215 -23.69 -19.92 6.26
C PRO A 215 -22.56 -18.98 6.73
N ASP A 216 -22.84 -18.32 7.86
CA ASP A 216 -22.03 -17.35 8.59
C ASP A 216 -20.51 -17.61 8.61
N SER A 217 -19.74 -16.62 8.12
CA SER A 217 -18.41 -16.33 8.66
C SER A 217 -18.40 -14.91 9.21
N GLU A 218 -18.46 -14.82 10.54
CA GLU A 218 -18.21 -13.65 11.36
C GLU A 218 -16.86 -13.00 10.98
N ILE A 219 -16.91 -11.94 10.18
CA ILE A 219 -15.89 -10.89 10.20
C ILE A 219 -16.62 -9.60 10.53
N THR A 220 -16.63 -9.27 11.82
CA THR A 220 -17.11 -8.00 12.34
C THR A 220 -16.39 -6.86 11.62
N MET A 221 -17.10 -6.16 10.74
CA MET A 221 -16.75 -4.81 10.31
C MET A 221 -16.81 -3.90 11.54
N SER A 222 -15.70 -3.78 12.26
CA SER A 222 -15.56 -2.76 13.29
C SER A 222 -15.43 -1.40 12.60
N VAL A 223 -16.58 -0.76 12.47
CA VAL A 223 -16.79 0.67 12.25
C VAL A 223 -15.74 1.49 13.01
N THR A 224 -14.97 2.27 12.26
CA THR A 224 -14.30 3.52 12.65
C THR A 224 -13.54 3.48 13.99
N ARG A 225 -12.20 3.45 13.95
CA ARG A 225 -11.34 3.76 15.11
C ARG A 225 -11.78 5.11 15.71
N ARG A 226 -12.58 5.08 16.78
CA ARG A 226 -12.66 6.18 17.74
C ARG A 226 -11.28 6.31 18.35
N ILE A 227 -10.57 7.36 17.97
CA ILE A 227 -9.35 7.77 18.66
C ILE A 227 -9.76 8.14 20.08
N ASP A 228 -9.29 7.41 21.07
CA ASP A 228 -9.50 7.73 22.48
C ASP A 228 -8.49 8.82 22.88
N PHE A 229 -8.99 10.06 23.00
CA PHE A 229 -8.17 11.24 23.33
C PHE A 229 -7.84 11.36 24.82
N LYS A 230 -8.30 10.43 25.67
CA LYS A 230 -8.12 10.57 27.12
C LYS A 230 -6.67 10.48 27.60
N ASN A 231 -5.73 10.01 26.77
CA ASN A 231 -4.32 9.87 27.13
C ASN A 231 -3.32 10.31 26.03
N LEU A 232 -3.71 11.24 25.15
CA LEU A 232 -2.79 11.79 24.15
C LEU A 232 -1.82 12.80 24.79
N GLN A 233 -0.61 12.35 25.10
CA GLN A 233 0.47 13.20 25.61
C GLN A 233 1.34 13.69 24.46
N PHE A 234 1.33 15.01 24.21
CA PHE A 234 2.21 15.64 23.22
C PHE A 234 3.18 16.61 23.90
N GLY A 235 4.48 16.39 23.70
CA GLY A 235 5.50 17.46 23.72
C GLY A 235 5.86 18.08 25.08
N LYS A 236 7.04 18.70 25.12
CA LYS A 236 7.97 18.82 26.26
C LYS A 236 7.53 19.57 27.54
N ASN A 237 6.31 20.07 27.67
CA ASN A 237 5.90 20.87 28.83
C ASN A 237 4.59 20.37 29.44
N TYR A 238 4.65 19.36 30.30
CA TYR A 238 3.58 19.07 31.26
C TYR A 238 4.19 19.05 32.66
N GLU A 239 4.03 20.16 33.39
CA GLU A 239 4.23 20.20 34.84
C GLU A 239 2.98 19.63 35.52
N ASN A 240 3.14 18.51 36.22
CA ASN A 240 2.09 17.96 37.08
C ASN A 240 1.99 18.81 38.34
N LYS A 241 0.78 19.29 38.64
CA LYS A 241 0.43 19.93 39.91
C LYS A 241 -0.47 19.00 40.71
#